data_AF-A0A2G9YFS8-F1
#
_entry.id   AF-A0A2G9YFS8-F1
#
_cell.length_a   1.000
_cell.length_b   1.000
_cell.length_c   1.000
_cell.angle_alpha   90.00
_cell.angle_beta   90.00
_cell.angle_gamma   90.00
#
_symmetry.space_group_name_H-M   'P 1'
#
loop_
_entity.id
_entity.type
_entity.pdbx_description
1 polymer ?
#
loop_
_entity_poly.entity_id
_entity_poly.type
_entity_poly.pdbx_seq_one_letter_code
_entity_poly.pdbx_strand_id
1 'polypeptide(L)'
;MKLIKEYILGIPGLIISILIAILYVPLLFYLIIAHIIDYRILKSYYFKKQKWDLNICCGNTDSGGINADIIKRNVPNFVLIKNIYELPFEDKEFESVLCSHTIEHVKNPDKFYKELERISKNVTLLIPPFWDIASIICFRQHKWQFLTLRIKHVNNLPNKIRLPYWWYQREFGQIIKD
;
A
#
# COMPACT_ATOMS: atom_id res chain seq x y z
N MET A 1 18.61 35.73 20.50
CA MET A 1 17.13 35.78 20.37
C MET A 1 16.58 37.12 19.85
N LYS A 2 17.19 38.27 20.19
CA LYS A 2 16.81 39.61 19.66
C LYS A 2 17.12 39.78 18.16
N LEU A 3 18.33 39.42 17.74
CA LEU A 3 18.80 39.46 16.33
C LEU A 3 17.93 38.65 15.36
N ILE A 4 17.48 37.46 15.77
CA ILE A 4 16.61 36.60 14.95
C ILE A 4 15.22 37.23 14.77
N LYS A 5 14.69 37.88 15.81
CA LYS A 5 13.40 38.59 15.72
C LYS A 5 13.49 39.81 14.81
N GLU A 6 14.53 40.62 14.91
CA GLU A 6 14.71 41.80 14.03
C GLU A 6 14.90 41.40 12.55
N TYR A 7 15.63 40.32 12.28
CA TYR A 7 15.83 39.82 10.93
C TYR A 7 14.53 39.25 10.31
N ILE A 8 13.71 38.55 11.11
CA ILE A 8 12.41 38.01 10.66
C ILE A 8 11.35 39.13 10.53
N LEU A 9 11.37 40.14 11.40
CA LEU A 9 10.47 41.32 11.32
C LEU A 9 10.83 42.28 10.17
N GLY A 10 12.07 42.26 9.68
CA GLY A 10 12.57 43.15 8.61
C GLY A 10 12.38 42.61 7.19
N ILE A 11 12.03 41.33 7.01
CA ILE A 11 11.75 40.76 5.69
C ILE A 11 10.30 41.07 5.31
N PRO A 12 10.03 41.74 4.17
CA PRO A 12 8.67 41.96 3.69
C PRO A 12 7.89 40.65 3.67
N GLY A 13 6.66 40.64 4.19
CA GLY A 13 5.82 39.43 4.25
C GLY A 13 5.64 38.72 2.89
N LEU A 14 5.81 39.45 1.79
CA LEU A 14 5.87 38.92 0.43
C LEU A 14 7.08 38.00 0.19
N ILE A 15 8.28 38.35 0.65
CA ILE A 15 9.50 37.54 0.49
C ILE A 15 9.40 36.24 1.29
N ILE A 16 8.88 36.31 2.53
CA ILE A 16 8.62 35.12 3.35
C ILE A 16 7.64 34.19 2.65
N SER A 17 6.53 34.73 2.12
CA SER A 17 5.53 33.95 1.37
C SER A 17 6.13 33.29 0.12
N ILE A 18 7.01 33.98 -0.61
CA ILE A 18 7.70 33.44 -1.78
C ILE A 18 8.64 32.29 -1.38
N LEU A 19 9.43 32.45 -0.31
CA LEU A 19 10.34 31.40 0.18
C LEU A 19 9.57 30.16 0.63
N ILE A 20 8.45 30.34 1.31
CA ILE A 20 7.54 29.25 1.68
C ILE A 20 7.02 28.56 0.41
N ALA A 21 6.53 29.32 -0.58
CA ALA A 21 6.03 28.73 -1.84
C ALA A 21 7.10 27.93 -2.58
N ILE A 22 8.34 28.42 -2.65
CA ILE A 22 9.49 27.74 -3.28
C ILE A 22 9.77 26.39 -2.61
N LEU A 23 9.52 26.24 -1.30
CA LEU A 23 9.73 24.98 -0.61
C LEU A 23 8.51 24.04 -0.71
N TYR A 24 7.31 24.56 -0.50
CA TYR A 24 6.09 23.75 -0.40
C TYR A 24 5.57 23.26 -1.75
N VAL A 25 5.70 24.07 -2.80
CA VAL A 25 5.18 23.70 -4.13
C VAL A 25 5.92 22.48 -4.70
N PRO A 26 7.28 22.44 -4.74
CA PRO A 26 8.00 21.25 -5.20
C PRO A 26 7.74 20.02 -4.34
N LEU A 27 7.60 20.19 -3.02
CA LEU A 27 7.25 19.10 -2.12
C LEU A 27 5.89 18.50 -2.46
N LEU A 28 4.87 19.34 -2.69
CA LEU A 28 3.54 18.87 -3.09
C LEU A 28 3.58 18.15 -4.44
N PHE A 29 4.30 18.72 -5.42
CA PHE A 29 4.51 18.07 -6.72
C PHE A 29 5.20 16.72 -6.56
N TYR A 30 6.25 16.62 -5.74
CA TYR A 30 6.93 15.37 -5.44
C TYR A 30 5.95 14.33 -4.85
N LEU A 31 5.15 14.71 -3.85
CA LEU A 31 4.17 13.79 -3.24
C LEU A 31 3.16 13.26 -4.27
N ILE A 32 2.64 14.14 -5.14
CA ILE A 32 1.68 13.76 -6.18
C ILE A 32 2.34 12.85 -7.22
N ILE A 33 3.52 13.23 -7.71
CA ILE A 33 4.24 12.48 -8.75
C ILE A 33 4.68 11.11 -8.22
N ALA A 34 5.25 11.05 -7.01
CA ALA A 34 5.65 9.80 -6.38
C ALA A 34 4.44 8.84 -6.25
N HIS A 35 3.29 9.36 -5.82
CA HIS A 35 2.07 8.57 -5.71
C HIS A 35 1.55 8.06 -7.06
N ILE A 36 1.59 8.91 -8.10
CA ILE A 36 1.20 8.50 -9.46
C ILE A 36 2.14 7.41 -9.97
N ILE A 37 3.45 7.57 -9.78
CA ILE A 37 4.45 6.60 -10.21
C ILE A 37 4.22 5.25 -9.52
N ASP A 38 4.05 5.24 -8.19
CA ASP A 38 3.83 4.01 -7.44
C ASP A 38 2.47 3.36 -7.79
N TYR A 39 1.39 4.07 -7.48
CA TYR A 39 0.04 3.51 -7.48
C TYR A 39 -0.54 3.30 -8.88
N ARG A 40 -0.18 4.14 -9.86
CA ARG A 40 -0.71 4.02 -11.24
C ARG A 40 0.26 3.34 -12.17
N ILE A 41 1.52 3.79 -12.24
CA ILE A 41 2.47 3.32 -13.25
C ILE A 41 3.06 1.97 -12.87
N LEU A 42 3.79 1.91 -11.75
CA LEU A 42 4.52 0.71 -11.34
C LEU A 42 3.58 -0.44 -10.97
N LYS A 43 2.51 -0.16 -10.23
CA LYS A 43 1.45 -1.15 -9.95
C LYS A 43 0.93 -1.78 -11.24
N SER A 44 0.51 -0.96 -12.21
CA SER A 44 -0.02 -1.47 -13.48
C SER A 44 1.03 -2.21 -14.30
N TYR A 45 2.28 -1.74 -14.30
CA TYR A 45 3.39 -2.40 -14.99
C TYR A 45 3.62 -3.82 -14.45
N TYR A 46 3.79 -3.98 -13.14
CA TYR A 46 4.02 -5.31 -12.55
C TYR A 46 2.81 -6.22 -12.66
N PHE A 47 1.61 -5.65 -12.54
CA PHE A 47 0.37 -6.39 -12.70
C PHE A 47 0.25 -6.99 -14.11
N LYS A 48 0.53 -6.21 -15.16
CA LYS A 48 0.42 -6.64 -16.57
C LYS A 48 1.63 -7.44 -17.08
N LYS A 49 2.71 -7.53 -16.30
CA LYS A 49 3.96 -8.18 -16.74
C LYS A 49 3.80 -9.69 -16.97
N GLN A 50 2.83 -10.31 -16.28
CA GLN A 50 2.52 -11.73 -16.41
C GLN A 50 1.06 -11.98 -16.05
N LYS A 51 0.55 -13.14 -16.45
CA LYS A 51 -0.69 -13.69 -15.91
C LYS A 51 -0.42 -14.23 -14.50
N TRP A 52 -1.37 -14.03 -13.60
CA TRP A 52 -1.28 -14.55 -12.22
C TRP A 52 -2.32 -15.63 -12.02
N ASP A 53 -1.96 -16.72 -11.34
CA ASP A 53 -2.90 -17.80 -11.07
C ASP A 53 -3.95 -17.36 -10.05
N LEU A 54 -3.51 -16.61 -9.02
CA LEU A 54 -4.38 -15.99 -8.03
C LEU A 54 -4.03 -14.51 -7.82
N ASN A 55 -5.04 -13.65 -7.87
CA ASN A 55 -4.99 -12.26 -7.42
C ASN A 55 -5.83 -12.11 -6.14
N ILE A 56 -5.15 -12.10 -5.01
CA ILE A 56 -5.78 -12.03 -3.68
C ILE A 56 -6.06 -10.58 -3.31
N CYS A 57 -7.24 -10.34 -2.72
CA CYS A 57 -7.79 -9.02 -2.44
C CYS A 57 -7.89 -8.16 -3.72
N CYS A 58 -8.48 -8.75 -4.77
CA CYS A 58 -8.40 -8.25 -6.14
C CYS A 58 -9.03 -6.87 -6.37
N GLY A 59 -9.95 -6.41 -5.52
CA GLY A 59 -10.76 -5.24 -5.81
C GLY A 59 -11.51 -5.41 -7.15
N ASN A 60 -11.50 -4.39 -7.99
CA ASN A 60 -12.12 -4.45 -9.32
C ASN A 60 -11.11 -4.74 -10.44
N THR A 61 -10.01 -5.44 -10.15
CA THR A 61 -8.94 -5.70 -11.12
C THR A 61 -8.82 -7.20 -11.40
N ASP A 62 -8.83 -7.57 -12.68
CA ASP A 62 -8.65 -8.95 -13.16
C ASP A 62 -7.19 -9.23 -13.52
N SER A 63 -6.62 -10.32 -13.02
CA SER A 63 -5.25 -10.79 -13.32
C SER A 63 -5.16 -11.92 -14.36
N GLY A 64 -6.30 -12.34 -14.91
CA GLY A 64 -6.44 -13.42 -15.89
C GLY A 64 -6.59 -14.82 -15.29
N GLY A 65 -6.24 -15.02 -14.01
CA GLY A 65 -6.46 -16.27 -13.26
C GLY A 65 -7.73 -16.22 -12.42
N ILE A 66 -7.63 -16.73 -11.19
CA ILE A 66 -8.65 -16.58 -10.16
C ILE A 66 -8.47 -15.22 -9.48
N ASN A 67 -9.58 -14.52 -9.27
CA ASN A 67 -9.61 -13.26 -8.52
C ASN A 67 -10.37 -13.50 -7.22
N ALA A 68 -9.81 -13.11 -6.08
CA ALA A 68 -10.46 -13.39 -4.80
C ALA A 68 -10.46 -12.17 -3.87
N ASP A 69 -11.57 -11.93 -3.18
CA ASP A 69 -11.75 -10.79 -2.27
C ASP A 69 -12.80 -11.15 -1.21
N ILE A 70 -12.75 -10.47 -0.07
CA ILE A 70 -13.76 -10.61 1.00
C ILE A 70 -15.06 -9.87 0.66
N ILE A 71 -15.00 -8.91 -0.26
CA ILE A 71 -16.15 -8.18 -0.80
C ILE A 71 -16.47 -8.77 -2.16
N LYS A 72 -17.76 -9.01 -2.46
CA LYS A 72 -18.17 -9.46 -3.80
C LYS A 72 -17.77 -8.44 -4.87
N ARG A 73 -17.08 -8.88 -5.92
CA ARG A 73 -16.61 -8.06 -7.03
C ARG A 73 -17.22 -8.49 -8.35
N ASN A 74 -17.22 -7.58 -9.32
CA ASN A 74 -17.61 -7.86 -10.70
C ASN A 74 -16.35 -8.01 -11.57
N VAL A 75 -15.66 -9.14 -11.39
CA VAL A 75 -14.47 -9.53 -12.16
C VAL A 75 -14.62 -11.00 -12.58
N PRO A 76 -13.98 -11.43 -13.68
CA PRO A 76 -13.98 -12.83 -14.09
C PRO A 76 -13.40 -13.77 -13.01
N ASN A 77 -13.83 -15.03 -13.01
CA ASN A 77 -13.30 -16.09 -12.15
C ASN A 77 -13.23 -15.69 -10.66
N PHE A 78 -14.27 -15.00 -10.17
CA PHE A 78 -14.27 -14.44 -8.83
C PHE A 78 -14.60 -15.47 -7.75
N VAL A 79 -13.81 -15.47 -6.67
CA VAL A 79 -14.04 -16.27 -5.46
C VAL A 79 -14.25 -15.34 -4.26
N LEU A 80 -15.41 -15.47 -3.60
CA LEU A 80 -15.68 -14.74 -2.36
C LEU A 80 -15.00 -15.45 -1.18
N ILE A 81 -14.13 -14.74 -0.48
CA ILE A 81 -13.41 -15.25 0.68
C ILE A 81 -14.11 -14.83 1.98
N LYS A 82 -14.12 -15.70 2.98
CA LYS A 82 -14.62 -15.39 4.33
C LYS A 82 -13.50 -14.94 5.27
N ASN A 83 -12.34 -15.58 5.19
CA ASN A 83 -11.21 -15.34 6.08
C ASN A 83 -9.90 -15.31 5.29
N ILE A 84 -9.16 -14.22 5.39
CA ILE A 84 -7.86 -14.08 4.70
C ILE A 84 -6.74 -14.90 5.35
N TYR A 85 -6.93 -15.36 6.60
CA TYR A 85 -5.97 -16.17 7.33
C TYR A 85 -6.20 -17.68 7.18
N GLU A 86 -7.21 -18.07 6.41
CA GLU A 86 -7.61 -19.44 6.14
C GLU A 86 -8.35 -19.45 4.80
N LEU A 87 -7.57 -19.47 3.72
CA LEU A 87 -8.06 -19.39 2.35
C LEU A 87 -8.57 -20.77 1.91
N PRO A 88 -9.67 -20.82 1.12
CA PRO A 88 -10.31 -22.07 0.69
C PRO A 88 -9.57 -22.70 -0.50
N PHE A 89 -8.24 -22.77 -0.43
CA PHE A 89 -7.36 -23.30 -1.46
C PHE A 89 -6.41 -24.34 -0.86
N GLU A 90 -6.05 -25.33 -1.66
CA GLU A 90 -5.16 -26.41 -1.27
C GLU A 90 -3.71 -25.93 -1.12
N ASP A 91 -2.91 -26.72 -0.41
CA ASP A 91 -1.47 -26.45 -0.29
C ASP A 91 -0.81 -26.45 -1.67
N LYS A 92 -0.10 -25.36 -1.98
CA LYS A 92 0.63 -25.16 -3.25
C LYS A 92 -0.23 -25.33 -4.51
N GLU A 93 -1.53 -25.02 -4.41
CA GLU A 93 -2.46 -25.01 -5.55
C GLU A 93 -1.99 -24.07 -6.68
N PHE A 94 -1.33 -22.95 -6.33
CA PHE A 94 -0.93 -21.92 -7.29
C PHE A 94 0.59 -21.88 -7.53
N GLU A 95 1.01 -21.73 -8.79
CA GLU A 95 2.41 -21.43 -9.11
C GLU A 95 2.75 -19.99 -8.70
N SER A 96 1.81 -19.06 -8.87
CA SER A 96 2.00 -17.63 -8.53
C SER A 96 0.76 -16.96 -7.94
N VAL A 97 0.95 -16.25 -6.83
CA VAL A 97 -0.06 -15.37 -6.21
C VAL A 97 0.41 -13.92 -6.19
N LEU A 98 -0.51 -13.00 -6.49
CA LEU A 98 -0.31 -11.56 -6.38
C LEU A 98 -1.17 -10.99 -5.25
N CYS A 99 -0.53 -10.30 -4.31
CA CYS A 99 -1.18 -9.45 -3.31
C CYS A 99 -0.71 -8.00 -3.50
N SER A 100 -1.61 -7.09 -3.86
CA SER A 100 -1.27 -5.69 -4.15
C SER A 100 -1.94 -4.73 -3.19
N HIS A 101 -1.13 -3.93 -2.49
CA HIS A 101 -1.56 -2.83 -1.62
C HIS A 101 -2.67 -3.25 -0.64
N THR A 102 -2.44 -4.35 0.08
CA THR A 102 -3.43 -4.94 0.99
C THR A 102 -2.82 -5.40 2.31
N ILE A 103 -1.65 -6.05 2.26
CA ILE A 103 -1.00 -6.65 3.44
C ILE A 103 -0.66 -5.62 4.54
N GLU A 104 -0.49 -4.35 4.19
CA GLU A 104 -0.29 -3.23 5.12
C GLU A 104 -1.54 -2.88 5.94
N HIS A 105 -2.72 -3.31 5.50
CA HIS A 105 -4.01 -3.05 6.16
C HIS A 105 -4.47 -4.18 7.07
N VAL A 106 -3.89 -5.38 6.94
CA VAL A 106 -4.35 -6.56 7.68
C VAL A 106 -3.90 -6.51 9.14
N LYS A 107 -4.64 -7.22 10.01
CA LYS A 107 -4.36 -7.26 11.45
C LYS A 107 -3.04 -7.98 11.75
N ASN A 108 -2.80 -9.12 11.10
CA ASN A 108 -1.58 -9.91 11.26
C ASN A 108 -0.93 -10.24 9.90
N PRO A 109 -0.07 -9.35 9.37
CA PRO A 109 0.62 -9.55 8.10
C PRO A 109 1.46 -10.82 8.05
N ASP A 110 2.07 -11.24 9.16
CA ASP A 110 2.87 -12.48 9.20
C ASP A 110 1.98 -13.72 9.03
N LYS A 111 0.83 -13.75 9.69
CA LYS A 111 -0.14 -14.85 9.52
C LYS A 111 -0.71 -14.87 8.10
N PHE A 112 -1.05 -13.70 7.56
CA PHE A 112 -1.57 -13.62 6.19
C PHE A 112 -0.51 -14.05 5.17
N TYR A 113 0.72 -13.58 5.31
CA TYR A 113 1.82 -13.98 4.43
C TYR A 113 2.09 -15.48 4.48
N LYS A 114 2.10 -16.10 5.67
CA LYS A 114 2.22 -17.56 5.80
C LYS A 114 1.10 -18.31 5.08
N GLU A 115 -0.11 -17.78 5.11
CA GLU A 115 -1.24 -18.37 4.40
C GLU A 115 -1.06 -18.26 2.88
N LEU A 116 -0.52 -17.14 2.37
CA LEU A 116 -0.14 -17.02 0.96
C LEU A 116 0.98 -17.98 0.57
N GLU A 117 1.97 -18.17 1.45
CA GLU A 117 3.03 -19.16 1.27
C GLU A 117 2.47 -20.59 1.28
N ARG A 118 1.44 -20.89 2.08
CA ARG A 118 0.81 -22.22 2.09
C ARG A 118 0.22 -22.56 0.72
N ILE A 119 -0.60 -21.65 0.18
CA ILE A 119 -1.38 -21.92 -1.04
C ILE A 119 -0.57 -21.73 -2.34
N SER A 120 0.60 -21.10 -2.29
CA SER A 120 1.37 -20.78 -3.50
C SER A 120 2.85 -21.11 -3.41
N LYS A 121 3.45 -21.46 -4.55
CA LYS A 121 4.90 -21.61 -4.71
C LYS A 121 5.63 -20.26 -4.79
N ASN A 122 5.01 -19.24 -5.39
CA ASN A 122 5.59 -17.91 -5.52
C ASN A 122 4.62 -16.80 -5.08
N VAL A 123 4.94 -16.14 -3.98
CA VAL A 123 4.18 -15.01 -3.44
C VAL A 123 4.80 -13.70 -3.94
N THR A 124 4.05 -12.94 -4.74
CA THR A 124 4.41 -11.57 -5.11
C THR A 124 3.59 -10.57 -4.33
N LEU A 125 4.28 -9.71 -3.58
CA LEU A 125 3.70 -8.57 -2.88
C LEU A 125 4.03 -7.29 -3.65
N LEU A 126 3.02 -6.47 -3.93
CA LEU A 126 3.20 -5.08 -4.33
C LEU A 126 2.82 -4.19 -3.14
N ILE A 127 3.82 -3.56 -2.53
CA ILE A 127 3.68 -2.81 -1.28
C ILE A 127 4.07 -1.35 -1.53
N PRO A 128 3.37 -0.38 -0.95
CA PRO A 128 3.76 1.03 -0.99
C PRO A 128 5.21 1.22 -0.49
N PRO A 129 6.12 1.72 -1.35
CA PRO A 129 7.50 1.96 -0.99
C PRO A 129 7.64 3.26 -0.18
N PHE A 130 8.75 3.41 0.54
CA PHE A 130 8.94 4.49 1.49
C PHE A 130 8.98 5.90 0.87
N TRP A 131 9.30 6.01 -0.42
CA TRP A 131 9.26 7.29 -1.15
C TRP A 131 7.86 7.73 -1.55
N ASP A 132 6.86 6.84 -1.56
CA ASP A 132 5.46 7.25 -1.70
C ASP A 132 4.92 7.70 -0.35
N ILE A 133 5.46 8.81 0.15
CA ILE A 133 5.08 9.42 1.42
C ILE A 133 3.58 9.76 1.43
N ALA A 134 3.00 10.08 0.28
CA ALA A 134 1.57 10.32 0.16
C ALA A 134 0.77 9.04 0.48
N SER A 135 1.22 7.86 0.05
CA SER A 135 0.61 6.59 0.46
C SER A 135 0.74 6.35 1.98
N ILE A 136 1.90 6.67 2.58
CA ILE A 136 2.13 6.51 4.03
C ILE A 136 1.23 7.44 4.86
N ILE A 137 1.12 8.72 4.46
CA ILE A 137 0.41 9.76 5.22
C ILE A 137 -1.10 9.71 4.94
N CYS A 138 -1.50 9.41 3.71
CA CYS A 138 -2.86 9.69 3.21
C CYS A 138 -3.75 8.44 3.08
N PHE A 139 -3.22 7.21 3.15
CA PHE A 139 -4.08 6.04 3.21
C PHE A 139 -4.55 5.79 4.65
N ARG A 140 -5.81 6.15 4.89
CA ARG A 140 -6.54 6.21 6.18
C ARG A 140 -6.51 4.93 7.05
N GLN A 141 -5.77 3.88 6.70
CA GLN A 141 -5.96 2.52 7.22
C GLN A 141 -4.70 1.62 7.26
N HIS A 142 -3.49 2.10 6.91
CA HIS A 142 -2.28 1.27 7.03
C HIS A 142 -1.99 0.96 8.50
N LYS A 143 -2.14 -0.29 8.92
CA LYS A 143 -1.75 -0.73 10.27
C LYS A 143 -0.24 -0.90 10.36
N TRP A 144 0.40 -1.21 9.22
CA TRP A 144 1.81 -1.52 9.11
C TRP A 144 2.47 -0.65 8.05
N GLN A 145 3.64 -0.11 8.38
CA GLN A 145 4.54 0.48 7.39
C GLN A 145 5.66 -0.50 7.11
N PHE A 146 5.77 -0.95 5.87
CA PHE A 146 6.91 -1.75 5.42
C PHE A 146 8.11 -0.84 5.14
N LEU A 147 9.27 -1.23 5.65
CA LEU A 147 10.53 -0.50 5.54
C LEU A 147 11.24 -0.90 4.25
N THR A 148 10.66 -0.52 3.11
CA THR A 148 11.14 -0.93 1.80
C THR A 148 11.25 0.24 0.83
N LEU A 149 12.31 0.21 0.03
CA LEU A 149 12.53 1.03 -1.14
C LEU A 149 12.28 0.22 -2.42
N ARG A 150 11.38 -0.76 -2.39
CA ARG A 150 10.95 -1.51 -3.57
C ARG A 150 9.46 -1.71 -3.47
N ILE A 151 8.77 -1.54 -4.59
CA ILE A 151 7.34 -1.85 -4.67
C ILE A 151 7.12 -3.36 -4.71
N LYS A 152 7.92 -4.09 -5.49
CA LYS A 152 7.77 -5.53 -5.72
C LYS A 152 8.67 -6.34 -4.80
N HIS A 153 8.06 -7.29 -4.10
CA HIS A 153 8.74 -8.32 -3.32
C HIS A 153 8.26 -9.70 -3.77
N VAL A 154 9.18 -10.65 -3.90
CA VAL A 154 8.89 -12.04 -4.29
C VAL A 154 9.42 -12.95 -3.20
N ASN A 155 8.57 -13.81 -2.65
CA ASN A 155 8.90 -14.80 -1.62
C ASN A 155 9.63 -14.20 -0.40
N ASN A 156 9.33 -12.94 -0.09
CA ASN A 156 9.93 -12.25 1.03
C ASN A 156 8.98 -11.18 1.57
N LEU A 157 8.62 -11.30 2.84
CA LEU A 157 7.93 -10.25 3.58
C LEU A 157 8.95 -9.23 4.12
N PRO A 158 8.90 -7.95 3.72
CA PRO A 158 9.85 -6.96 4.23
C PRO A 158 9.65 -6.67 5.73
N ASN A 159 10.70 -6.14 6.36
CA ASN A 159 10.59 -5.60 7.71
C ASN A 159 9.53 -4.52 7.77
N LYS A 160 8.82 -4.46 8.90
CA LYS A 160 7.66 -3.58 9.07
C LYS A 160 7.58 -3.05 10.50
N ILE A 161 7.04 -1.86 10.62
CA ILE A 161 6.72 -1.24 11.90
C ILE A 161 5.21 -1.06 12.00
N ARG A 162 4.66 -1.22 13.20
CA ARG A 162 3.25 -0.94 13.46
C ARG A 162 3.07 0.57 13.61
N LEU A 163 2.13 1.15 12.88
CA LEU A 163 1.87 2.58 12.95
C LEU A 163 1.07 2.94 14.23
N PRO A 164 1.40 4.06 14.91
CA PRO A 164 0.85 4.40 16.22
C PRO A 164 -0.62 4.87 16.18
N TYR A 165 -1.16 5.25 15.02
CA TYR A 165 -2.52 5.79 14.86
C TYR A 165 -3.61 4.71 14.68
N TRP A 166 -3.40 3.50 15.20
CA TRP A 166 -4.35 2.38 15.08
C TRP A 166 -5.74 2.69 15.69
N TRP A 167 -5.81 3.60 16.67
CA TRP A 167 -7.07 4.06 17.26
C TRP A 167 -7.94 4.85 16.26
N TYR A 168 -7.33 5.68 15.41
CA TYR A 168 -8.04 6.50 14.42
C TYR A 168 -8.63 5.62 13.31
N GLN A 169 -7.94 4.51 13.02
CA GLN A 169 -8.38 3.52 12.04
C GLN A 169 -9.61 2.72 12.51
N ARG A 170 -9.76 2.52 13.83
CA ARG A 170 -10.95 1.85 14.41
C ARG A 170 -12.23 2.67 14.22
N GLU A 171 -12.12 4.00 14.28
CA GLU A 171 -13.28 4.90 14.17
C GLU A 171 -13.54 5.37 12.73
N PHE A 172 -12.49 5.52 11.91
CA PHE A 172 -12.58 6.20 10.62
C PHE A 172 -12.06 5.41 9.42
N GLY A 173 -11.64 4.16 9.63
CA GLY A 173 -11.16 3.22 8.60
C GLY A 173 -12.26 2.29 8.05
N GLN A 174 -11.96 1.52 6.99
CA GLN A 174 -12.83 0.44 6.55
C GLN A 174 -12.84 -0.63 7.64
N ILE A 175 -14.03 -0.89 8.16
CA ILE A 175 -14.26 -2.00 9.07
C ILE A 175 -14.14 -3.28 8.25
N ILE A 176 -12.95 -3.86 8.22
CA ILE A 176 -12.75 -5.24 7.81
C ILE A 176 -13.35 -6.07 8.95
N LYS A 177 -14.56 -6.61 8.75
CA LYS A 177 -15.16 -7.55 9.69
C LYS A 177 -14.31 -8.82 9.63
N ASP A 178 -13.61 -9.09 10.74
CA ASP A 178 -12.93 -10.36 11.01
C ASP A 178 -13.95 -11.51 10.99
#